data_AF-A0A7C5BY80-F1
#
_entry.id   AF-A0A7C5BY80-F1
#
_cell.length_a   1.000
_cell.length_b   1.000
_cell.length_c   1.000
_cell.angle_alpha   90.00
_cell.angle_beta   90.00
_cell.angle_gamma   90.00
#
_symmetry.space_group_name_H-M   'P 1'
#
loop_
_entity.id
_entity.type
_entity.pdbx_description
1 polymer ?
#
loop_
_entity_poly.entity_id
_entity_poly.type
_entity_poly.pdbx_seq_one_letter_code
_entity_poly.pdbx_strand_id
1 'polypeptide(L)'
;MHDPEKAIRVAREWVIKAENDLKTATHVLTLGEEAPTDTICFHCQQAVEKYLKALLITRGIWFPKTHDIERLVRLLPVKDRPQLSTDEQAALTDYATQTRYPGSYEPISLEEAHLAVALAWRVRDQIRKRLPPEVFEGLEGQQRKA
;
A
#
# COMPACT_ATOMS: atom_id res chain seq x y z
N MET A 1 15.02 19.87 -3.19
CA MET A 1 15.06 18.78 -2.19
C MET A 1 16.29 17.94 -2.54
N HIS A 2 17.40 18.07 -1.82
CA HIS A 2 18.67 17.45 -2.24
C HIS A 2 19.44 16.92 -1.03
N ASP A 3 18.90 15.86 -0.45
CA ASP A 3 19.59 15.02 0.54
C ASP A 3 19.12 13.58 0.29
N PRO A 4 19.89 12.79 -0.48
CA PRO A 4 19.58 11.40 -0.78
C PRO A 4 19.47 10.53 0.47
N GLU A 5 20.29 10.76 1.50
CA GLU A 5 20.24 9.98 2.75
C GLU A 5 18.94 10.24 3.51
N LYS A 6 18.51 11.50 3.57
CA LYS A 6 17.20 11.85 4.12
C LYS A 6 16.06 11.22 3.32
N ALA A 7 16.15 11.18 1.99
CA ALA A 7 15.13 10.52 1.15
C ALA A 7 15.04 9.01 1.45
N ILE A 8 16.19 8.32 1.58
CA ILE A 8 16.25 6.90 1.95
C ILE A 8 15.64 6.68 3.34
N ARG A 9 15.99 7.49 4.33
CA ARG A 9 15.44 7.38 5.69
C ARG A 9 13.92 7.55 5.71
N VAL A 10 13.40 8.58 5.05
CA VAL A 10 11.94 8.83 5.02
C VAL A 10 11.23 7.73 4.22
N ALA A 11 11.79 7.27 3.10
CA ALA A 11 11.24 6.15 2.34
C ALA A 11 11.17 4.87 3.20
N ARG A 12 12.19 4.59 4.02
CA ARG A 12 12.20 3.47 4.97
C ARG A 12 11.07 3.57 5.99
N GLU A 13 10.83 4.75 6.56
CA GLU A 13 9.71 4.97 7.48
C GLU A 13 8.35 4.67 6.82
N TRP A 14 8.16 5.05 5.56
CA TRP A 14 6.95 4.70 4.80
C TRP A 14 6.84 3.20 4.54
N VAL A 15 7.94 2.53 4.17
CA VAL A 15 7.97 1.08 3.96
C VAL A 15 7.61 0.34 5.25
N ILE A 16 8.17 0.72 6.40
CA ILE A 16 7.84 0.10 7.70
C ILE A 16 6.34 0.20 7.98
N LYS A 17 5.73 1.37 7.74
CA LYS A 17 4.29 1.54 7.92
C LYS A 17 3.49 0.68 6.94
N ALA A 18 3.90 0.63 5.67
CA ALA A 18 3.26 -0.19 4.65
C ALA A 18 3.29 -1.70 4.99
N GLU A 19 4.42 -2.20 5.51
CA GLU A 19 4.56 -3.58 5.97
C GLU A 19 3.64 -3.87 7.19
N ASN A 20 3.51 -2.92 8.12
CA ASN A 20 2.60 -3.06 9.26
C ASN A 20 1.12 -3.11 8.82
N ASP A 21 0.72 -2.28 7.86
CA ASP A 21 -0.63 -2.33 7.28
C ASP A 21 -0.90 -3.68 6.61
N LEU A 22 0.03 -4.14 5.76
CA LEU A 22 -0.14 -5.42 5.05
C LEU A 22 -0.14 -6.61 6.01
N LYS A 23 0.69 -6.59 7.05
CA LYS A 23 0.69 -7.59 8.12
C LYS A 23 -0.65 -7.61 8.85
N THR A 24 -1.20 -6.44 9.16
CA THR A 24 -2.51 -6.31 9.82
C THR A 24 -3.61 -6.89 8.94
N ALA A 25 -3.69 -6.47 7.69
CA ALA A 25 -4.66 -6.99 6.73
C ALA A 25 -4.58 -8.51 6.59
N THR A 26 -3.37 -9.05 6.41
CA THR A 26 -3.14 -10.50 6.25
C THR A 26 -3.52 -11.27 7.51
N HIS A 27 -3.18 -10.77 8.70
CA HIS A 27 -3.51 -11.44 9.95
C HIS A 27 -5.00 -11.42 10.24
N VAL A 28 -5.67 -10.27 10.06
CA VAL A 28 -7.11 -10.13 10.31
C VAL A 28 -7.92 -10.98 9.34
N LEU A 29 -7.45 -11.16 8.10
CA LEU A 29 -8.06 -12.05 7.11
C LEU A 29 -8.13 -13.51 7.58
N THR A 30 -7.27 -13.94 8.52
CA THR A 30 -7.30 -15.31 9.07
C THR A 30 -8.53 -15.61 9.93
N LEU A 31 -9.32 -14.59 10.29
CA LEU A 31 -10.59 -14.74 11.01
C LEU A 31 -11.72 -15.31 10.13
N GLY A 32 -11.51 -15.42 8.82
CA GLY A 32 -12.49 -16.01 7.89
C GLY A 32 -13.80 -15.23 7.86
N GLU A 33 -14.93 -15.91 8.04
CA GLU A 33 -16.28 -15.31 7.99
C GLU A 33 -16.51 -14.22 9.05
N GLU A 34 -15.75 -14.22 10.15
CA GLU A 34 -15.84 -13.21 11.21
C GLU A 34 -14.94 -12.00 10.93
N ALA A 35 -14.19 -12.00 9.83
CA ALA A 35 -13.21 -10.96 9.54
C ALA A 35 -13.91 -9.63 9.20
N PRO A 36 -13.46 -8.49 9.77
CA PRO A 36 -13.93 -7.17 9.36
C PRO A 36 -13.32 -6.80 8.00
N THR A 37 -14.01 -7.18 6.93
CA THR A 37 -13.55 -7.06 5.53
C THR A 37 -13.26 -5.61 5.13
N ASP A 38 -14.03 -4.67 5.62
CA ASP A 38 -13.82 -3.23 5.48
C ASP A 38 -12.46 -2.79 6.05
N THR A 39 -12.12 -3.26 7.25
CA THR A 39 -10.86 -2.96 7.92
C THR A 39 -9.68 -3.58 7.16
N ILE A 40 -9.85 -4.80 6.65
CA ILE A 40 -8.83 -5.47 5.82
C ILE A 40 -8.55 -4.65 4.56
N CYS A 41 -9.60 -4.29 3.82
CA CYS A 41 -9.50 -3.52 2.58
C CYS A 41 -8.89 -2.13 2.82
N PHE A 42 -9.25 -1.45 3.92
CA PHE A 42 -8.63 -0.20 4.35
C PHE A 42 -7.11 -0.35 4.54
N HIS A 43 -6.67 -1.39 5.26
CA HIS A 43 -5.24 -1.63 5.44
C HIS A 43 -4.53 -2.02 4.13
N CYS A 44 -5.19 -2.72 3.21
CA CYS A 44 -4.64 -3.00 1.88
C CYS A 44 -4.40 -1.71 1.09
N GLN A 45 -5.38 -0.81 1.06
CA GLN A 45 -5.24 0.52 0.45
C GLN A 45 -4.08 1.30 1.08
N GLN A 46 -4.04 1.33 2.41
CA GLN A 46 -3.01 2.03 3.16
C GLN A 46 -1.61 1.47 2.87
N ALA A 47 -1.45 0.15 2.78
CA ALA A 47 -0.18 -0.46 2.40
C ALA A 47 0.26 -0.02 1.00
N VAL A 48 -0.63 -0.12 0.01
CA VAL A 48 -0.35 0.28 -1.39
C VAL A 48 0.02 1.75 -1.50
N GLU A 49 -0.76 2.64 -0.89
CA GLU A 49 -0.52 4.09 -0.87
C GLU A 49 0.87 4.42 -0.32
N LYS A 50 1.25 3.78 0.80
CA LYS A 50 2.52 4.03 1.48
C LYS A 50 3.71 3.52 0.68
N TYR A 51 3.60 2.37 0.01
CA TYR A 51 4.64 1.90 -0.92
C TYR A 51 4.82 2.86 -2.10
N LEU A 52 3.73 3.32 -2.71
CA LEU A 52 3.79 4.30 -3.81
C LEU A 52 4.48 5.59 -3.37
N LYS A 53 4.14 6.08 -2.18
CA LYS A 53 4.77 7.27 -1.57
C LYS A 53 6.25 7.06 -1.28
N ALA A 54 6.65 5.91 -0.75
CA ALA A 54 8.05 5.55 -0.57
C ALA A 54 8.82 5.62 -1.90
N LEU A 55 8.25 5.04 -2.96
CA LEU A 55 8.87 5.06 -4.28
C LEU A 55 9.00 6.50 -4.81
N LEU A 56 7.94 7.31 -4.75
CA LEU A 56 7.97 8.71 -5.18
C LEU A 56 9.07 9.53 -4.46
N ILE A 57 9.26 9.30 -3.15
CA ILE A 57 10.32 9.96 -2.35
C ILE A 57 11.71 9.60 -2.88
N THR A 58 11.97 8.33 -3.15
CA THR A 58 13.27 7.89 -3.68
C THR A 58 13.56 8.45 -5.08
N ARG A 59 12.52 8.97 -5.77
CA ARG A 59 12.65 9.66 -7.07
C ARG A 59 12.70 11.18 -6.96
N GLY A 60 12.66 11.72 -5.74
CA GLY A 60 12.58 13.15 -5.51
C GLY A 60 11.29 13.78 -6.06
N ILE A 61 10.23 12.98 -6.22
CA ILE A 61 8.95 13.43 -6.77
C ILE A 61 8.03 13.83 -5.61
N TRP A 62 7.61 15.09 -5.60
CA TRP A 62 6.62 15.58 -4.65
C TRP A 62 5.24 15.00 -4.96
N PHE A 63 4.44 14.74 -3.94
CA PHE A 63 3.06 14.30 -4.07
C PHE A 63 2.14 15.05 -3.09
N PRO A 64 0.86 15.27 -3.46
CA PRO A 64 -0.11 15.92 -2.58
C PRO A 64 -0.57 14.99 -1.45
N LYS A 65 -1.14 15.57 -0.40
CA LYS A 65 -1.89 14.80 0.60
C LYS A 65 -3.19 14.28 -0.03
N THR A 66 -3.16 13.04 -0.52
CA THR A 66 -4.28 12.35 -1.14
C THR A 66 -4.25 10.85 -0.81
N HIS A 67 -5.42 10.22 -0.94
CA HIS A 67 -5.64 8.77 -0.87
C HIS A 67 -5.92 8.14 -2.24
N ASP A 68 -5.97 8.97 -3.28
CA ASP A 68 -6.20 8.56 -4.67
C ASP A 68 -4.98 7.81 -5.22
N ILE A 69 -5.15 6.51 -5.42
CA ILE A 69 -4.09 5.61 -5.91
C ILE A 69 -3.74 5.95 -7.36
N GLU A 70 -4.74 6.26 -8.19
CA GLU A 70 -4.51 6.59 -9.59
C GLU A 70 -3.63 7.83 -9.73
N ARG A 71 -3.92 8.86 -8.94
CA ARG A 71 -3.12 10.08 -8.89
C ARG A 71 -1.67 9.80 -8.49
N LEU A 72 -1.44 8.93 -7.50
CA LEU A 72 -0.08 8.56 -7.08
C LEU A 72 0.66 7.75 -8.16
N VAL A 73 -0.01 6.79 -8.81
CA VAL A 73 0.57 6.01 -9.92
C VAL A 73 0.92 6.90 -11.11
N ARG A 74 0.07 7.88 -11.44
CA ARG A 74 0.32 8.83 -12.54
C ARG A 74 1.56 9.70 -12.31
N LEU A 75 1.90 10.02 -11.05
CA LEU A 75 3.11 10.78 -10.69
C LEU A 75 4.40 9.97 -10.91
N LEU A 76 4.34 8.63 -10.87
CA LEU A 76 5.52 7.80 -11.11
C LEU A 76 5.93 7.80 -12.59
N PRO A 77 7.25 7.73 -12.87
CA PRO A 77 7.74 7.44 -14.22
C PRO A 77 7.14 6.13 -14.73
N VAL A 78 6.84 6.05 -16.03
CA VAL A 78 6.16 4.88 -16.63
C VAL A 78 6.87 3.56 -16.31
N LYS A 79 8.20 3.53 -16.37
CA LYS A 79 9.02 2.34 -16.06
C LYS A 79 8.89 1.84 -14.62
N ASP A 80 8.38 2.68 -13.72
CA ASP A 80 8.29 2.45 -12.29
C ASP A 80 6.87 2.19 -11.79
N ARG A 81 5.87 2.40 -12.65
CA ARG A 81 4.49 2.13 -12.31
C ARG A 81 4.32 0.64 -12.02
N PRO A 82 3.65 0.28 -10.91
CA PRO A 82 3.24 -1.09 -10.70
C PRO A 82 2.17 -1.47 -11.73
N GLN A 83 2.00 -2.77 -11.96
CA GLN A 83 0.90 -3.32 -12.73
C GLN A 83 -0.36 -3.25 -11.87
N LEU A 84 -1.10 -2.16 -12.06
CA LEU A 84 -2.43 -1.93 -11.51
C LEU A 84 -3.35 -1.49 -12.64
N SER A 85 -4.47 -2.16 -12.84
CA SER A 85 -5.51 -1.70 -13.77
C SER A 85 -6.17 -0.42 -13.22
N THR A 86 -6.91 0.30 -14.06
CA THR A 86 -7.69 1.47 -13.60
C THR A 86 -8.73 1.07 -12.56
N ASP A 87 -9.35 -0.10 -12.72
CA ASP A 87 -10.40 -0.60 -11.84
C ASP A 87 -9.82 -0.99 -10.47
N GLU A 88 -8.64 -1.62 -10.46
CA GLU A 88 -7.91 -1.93 -9.23
C GLU A 88 -7.49 -0.65 -8.47
N GLN A 89 -7.10 0.40 -9.19
CA GLN A 89 -6.76 1.70 -8.59
C GLN A 89 -8.00 2.38 -7.98
N ALA A 90 -9.14 2.31 -8.67
CA ALA A 90 -10.41 2.84 -8.20
C ALA A 90 -10.89 2.09 -6.94
N ALA A 91 -10.94 0.75 -6.99
CA ALA A 91 -11.34 -0.09 -5.86
C ALA A 91 -10.47 0.17 -4.61
N LEU A 92 -9.15 0.22 -4.77
CA LEU A 92 -8.26 0.58 -3.67
C LEU A 92 -8.59 1.98 -3.13
N THR A 93 -8.79 2.98 -4.00
CA THR A 93 -9.12 4.34 -3.57
C THR A 93 -10.42 4.40 -2.76
N ASP A 94 -11.42 3.62 -3.16
CA ASP A 94 -12.71 3.53 -2.49
C ASP A 94 -12.60 2.94 -1.08
N TYR A 95 -11.71 1.97 -0.85
CA TYR A 95 -11.47 1.43 0.49
C TYR A 95 -10.95 2.47 1.50
N ALA A 96 -10.35 3.56 1.02
CA ALA A 96 -9.92 4.65 1.91
C ALA A 96 -11.10 5.49 2.43
N THR A 97 -12.19 5.60 1.69
CA THR A 97 -13.27 6.59 1.93
C THR A 97 -14.57 5.92 2.35
N GLN A 98 -14.89 4.77 1.76
CA GLN A 98 -16.17 4.06 1.93
C GLN A 98 -16.24 3.24 3.24
N THR A 99 -15.13 3.02 3.92
CA THR A 99 -15.08 2.24 5.17
C THR A 99 -15.38 3.06 6.43
N ARG A 100 -15.72 4.36 6.30
CA ARG A 100 -15.76 5.29 7.45
C ARG A 100 -17.14 5.78 7.87
N TYR A 101 -18.19 5.56 7.08
CA TYR A 101 -19.54 6.07 7.40
C TYR A 101 -20.60 4.96 7.39
N PRO A 102 -21.36 4.75 8.49
CA PRO A 102 -22.46 3.80 8.49
C PRO A 102 -23.54 4.16 7.46
N GLY A 103 -24.01 3.17 6.69
CA GLY A 103 -25.27 3.25 5.93
C GLY A 103 -25.19 3.70 4.46
N SER A 104 -24.01 3.83 3.87
CA SER A 104 -23.85 4.35 2.49
C SER A 104 -23.26 3.39 1.46
N TYR A 105 -22.99 2.12 1.81
CA TYR A 105 -22.23 1.20 0.95
C TYR A 105 -22.70 -0.25 1.11
N GLU A 106 -22.52 -1.04 0.05
CA GLU A 106 -22.68 -2.50 0.14
C GLU A 106 -21.57 -3.10 1.01
N PRO A 107 -21.88 -4.12 1.83
CA PRO A 107 -20.85 -4.84 2.58
C PRO A 107 -19.80 -5.44 1.65
N ILE A 108 -18.52 -5.22 1.96
CA ILE A 108 -17.40 -5.85 1.25
C ILE A 108 -17.40 -7.35 1.54
N SER A 109 -17.40 -8.17 0.50
CA SER A 109 -17.37 -9.63 0.65
C SER A 109 -16.01 -10.13 1.13
N LEU A 110 -15.97 -11.32 1.75
CA LEU A 110 -14.71 -11.96 2.14
C LEU A 110 -13.82 -12.25 0.92
N GLU A 111 -14.42 -12.67 -0.20
CA GLU A 111 -13.71 -12.88 -1.48
C GLU A 111 -13.03 -11.59 -1.96
N GLU A 112 -13.73 -10.46 -1.90
CA GLU A 112 -13.16 -9.16 -2.24
C GLU A 112 -12.00 -8.77 -1.32
N ALA A 113 -12.11 -9.03 -0.01
CA ALA A 113 -11.01 -8.82 0.93
C ALA A 113 -9.78 -9.69 0.62
N HIS A 114 -9.98 -10.95 0.20
CA HIS A 114 -8.90 -11.80 -0.29
C HIS A 114 -8.22 -11.21 -1.53
N LEU A 115 -8.99 -10.71 -2.49
CA LEU A 115 -8.47 -10.07 -3.70
C LEU A 115 -7.69 -8.80 -3.35
N ALA A 116 -8.18 -7.98 -2.42
CA ALA A 116 -7.50 -6.78 -1.95
C ALA A 116 -6.14 -7.09 -1.30
N VAL A 117 -6.06 -8.15 -0.47
CA VAL A 117 -4.79 -8.59 0.13
C VAL A 117 -3.83 -9.09 -0.94
N ALA A 118 -4.29 -9.91 -1.88
CA ALA A 118 -3.47 -10.39 -2.99
C ALA A 118 -2.92 -9.23 -3.85
N LEU A 119 -3.75 -8.22 -4.10
CA LEU A 119 -3.39 -7.00 -4.81
C LEU A 119 -2.29 -6.21 -4.06
N ALA A 120 -2.43 -6.05 -2.75
CA ALA A 120 -1.45 -5.34 -1.92
C ALA A 120 -0.09 -6.06 -1.88
N TRP A 121 -0.09 -7.40 -1.79
CA TRP A 121 1.13 -8.21 -1.91
C TRP A 121 1.81 -8.04 -3.27
N ARG A 122 1.04 -8.08 -4.37
CA ARG A 122 1.57 -7.88 -5.72
C ARG A 122 2.24 -6.52 -5.87
N VAL A 123 1.60 -5.46 -5.37
CA VAL A 123 2.16 -4.10 -5.40
C VAL A 123 3.41 -3.99 -4.56
N ARG A 124 3.41 -4.55 -3.34
CA ARG A 124 4.59 -4.62 -2.46
C ARG A 124 5.78 -5.20 -3.21
N ASP A 125 5.63 -6.38 -3.80
CA ASP A 125 6.74 -7.09 -4.43
C ASP A 125 7.30 -6.33 -5.65
N GLN A 126 6.42 -5.67 -6.39
CA GLN A 126 6.82 -4.83 -7.51
C GLN A 126 7.56 -3.57 -7.05
N ILE A 127 7.05 -2.87 -6.04
CA ILE A 127 7.66 -1.62 -5.57
C ILE A 127 8.98 -1.91 -4.87
N ARG A 128 9.09 -2.97 -4.06
CA ARG A 128 10.34 -3.34 -3.39
C ARG A 128 11.49 -3.59 -4.37
N LYS A 129 11.21 -4.19 -5.54
CA LYS A 129 12.20 -4.37 -6.62
C LYS A 129 12.69 -3.06 -7.25
N ARG A 130 11.95 -1.96 -7.06
CA ARG A 130 12.22 -0.63 -7.65
C ARG A 130 12.77 0.37 -6.63
N LEU A 131 12.77 0.01 -5.35
CA LEU A 131 13.34 0.81 -4.27
C LEU A 131 14.84 0.54 -4.15
N PRO A 132 15.65 1.55 -3.78
CA PRO A 132 17.06 1.35 -3.46
C PRO A 132 17.24 0.34 -2.31
N PRO A 133 18.23 -0.57 -2.36
CA PRO A 133 18.48 -1.57 -1.32
C PRO A 133 18.64 -0.96 0.09
N GLU A 134 19.21 0.23 0.18
CA GLU A 134 19.49 0.96 1.42
C GLU A 134 18.21 1.24 2.20
N VAL A 135 17.05 1.32 1.53
CA VAL A 135 15.75 1.46 2.19
C VAL A 135 15.48 0.28 3.13
N PHE A 136 16.00 -0.91 2.83
CA PHE A 136 15.75 -2.13 3.60
C PHE A 136 16.81 -2.47 4.63
N GLU A 137 17.92 -1.75 4.68
CA GLU A 137 18.96 -1.93 5.70
C GLU A 137 18.36 -1.81 7.11
N GLY A 138 18.65 -2.80 7.96
CA GLY A 138 18.11 -2.89 9.32
C GLY A 138 16.68 -3.45 9.43
N LEU A 139 16.02 -3.82 8.32
CA LEU A 139 14.68 -4.45 8.33
C LEU A 139 14.71 -5.99 8.29
N GLU A 140 15.89 -6.60 8.26
CA GLU A 140 16.14 -8.03 8.01
C GLU A 140 15.51 -8.97 9.07
N GLY A 141 15.28 -8.47 10.28
CA GLY A 141 14.63 -9.21 11.37
C GLY A 141 13.09 -9.23 11.33
N GLN A 142 12.46 -8.37 10.53
CA GLN A 142 11.00 -8.21 10.52
C GLN A 142 10.31 -9.01 9.39
N GLN A 143 11.07 -9.62 8.48
CA GLN A 143 10.56 -10.18 7.21
C GLN A 143 10.51 -11.71 7.15
N ARG A 144 10.90 -12.45 8.21
CA ARG A 144 10.95 -13.93 8.21
C ARG A 144 9.72 -14.63 8.81
N LYS A 145 8.69 -13.89 9.23
CA LYS A 145 7.47 -14.46 9.83
C LYS A 145 6.22 -13.76 9.29
N ALA A 146 5.88 -14.05 8.05
CA ALA A 146 4.54 -13.96 7.51
C ALA A 146 4.27 -15.28 6.80
#